data_AF-A0A7J7J5T6-F1
#
_entry.id   AF-A0A7J7J5T6-F1
#
_cell.length_a   1.000
_cell.length_b   1.000
_cell.length_c   1.000
_cell.angle_alpha   90.00
_cell.angle_beta   90.00
_cell.angle_gamma   90.00
#
_symmetry.space_group_name_H-M   'P 1'
#
loop_
_entity.id
_entity.type
_entity.pdbx_description
1 polymer ?
#
loop_
_entity_poly.entity_id
_entity_poly.type
_entity_poly.pdbx_seq_one_letter_code
_entity_poly.pdbx_strand_id
1 'polypeptide(L)'
;MDRKVLIVLLLAGIIGCIAAAGYYGHPGGYHRGSHGRSYRYWGSWSSWSRCSRTCGGGTQSRLRRCITGYGYHHGGSRGCYGRSYETRRCNTGCCPVDGGWSYWSNWSRTYRSKVQTRTRTCSRPYPRCGGRYCRGPTKQTRYSGYY
;
A
#
# COMPACT_ATOMS: atom_id res chain seq x y z
N MET A 1 -43.42 52.10 63.27
CA MET A 1 -44.05 51.55 64.49
C MET A 1 -43.02 50.64 65.16
N ASP A 2 -41.86 51.12 65.59
CA ASP A 2 -41.58 51.96 66.77
C ASP A 2 -41.88 51.29 68.12
N ARG A 3 -40.83 50.83 68.82
CA ARG A 3 -40.51 51.20 70.22
C ARG A 3 -39.34 50.37 70.81
N LYS A 4 -38.23 51.10 71.09
CA LYS A 4 -37.32 50.95 72.26
C LYS A 4 -36.39 49.72 72.26
N VAL A 5 -35.07 49.79 72.00
CA VAL A 5 -33.98 50.54 72.66
C VAL A 5 -34.00 50.40 74.19
N LEU A 6 -33.19 49.47 74.71
CA LEU A 6 -32.68 49.40 76.09
C LEU A 6 -31.37 48.58 76.03
N ILE A 7 -30.20 49.20 75.90
CA ILE A 7 -29.30 49.63 76.99
C ILE A 7 -29.11 48.52 78.04
N VAL A 8 -27.97 47.82 78.01
CA VAL A 8 -26.99 47.75 79.11
C VAL A 8 -25.62 47.42 78.50
N LEU A 9 -24.75 48.43 78.39
CA LEU A 9 -23.31 48.26 78.35
C LEU A 9 -22.85 47.95 79.78
N LEU A 10 -21.85 47.07 79.97
CA LEU A 10 -20.65 47.30 80.78
C LEU A 10 -19.76 46.04 80.85
N LEU A 11 -18.59 46.18 80.20
CA LEU A 11 -17.25 45.75 80.61
C LEU A 11 -16.74 44.30 80.38
N ALA A 12 -15.56 44.30 79.72
CA ALA A 12 -14.46 43.33 79.76
C ALA A 12 -14.57 42.05 78.89
N GLY A 13 -13.70 41.96 77.88
CA GLY A 13 -13.45 40.69 77.18
C GLY A 13 -12.98 40.85 75.73
N ILE A 14 -11.81 41.47 75.53
CA ILE A 14 -11.12 41.54 74.24
C ILE A 14 -10.53 40.15 73.89
N ILE A 15 -10.63 39.79 72.60
CA ILE A 15 -9.94 38.69 71.87
C ILE A 15 -10.53 37.27 72.03
N GLY A 16 -11.09 36.80 70.90
CA GLY A 16 -10.79 35.43 70.44
C GLY A 16 -11.99 34.54 70.19
N CYS A 17 -12.54 34.58 68.97
CA CYS A 17 -13.18 33.43 68.31
C CYS A 17 -13.22 33.69 66.79
N ILE A 18 -12.06 33.71 66.13
CA ILE A 18 -12.00 33.48 64.67
C ILE A 18 -11.84 31.97 64.48
N ALA A 19 -12.93 31.28 64.17
CA ALA A 19 -12.90 30.06 63.39
C ALA A 19 -14.32 29.83 62.87
N ALA A 20 -14.61 30.40 61.71
CA ALA A 20 -15.76 30.00 60.93
C ALA A 20 -15.60 28.52 60.55
N ALA A 21 -16.34 27.64 61.22
CA ALA A 21 -16.60 26.29 60.75
C ALA A 21 -17.57 26.39 59.55
N GLY A 22 -17.06 26.95 58.46
CA GLY A 22 -17.72 26.94 57.16
C GLY A 22 -17.48 25.59 56.51
N TYR A 23 -18.43 24.68 56.67
CA TYR A 23 -18.56 23.47 55.87
C TYR A 23 -18.72 23.85 54.39
N TYR A 24 -17.60 24.03 53.68
CA TYR A 24 -17.58 24.04 52.22
C TYR A 24 -17.21 22.64 51.72
N GLY A 25 -18.06 21.67 52.05
CA GLY A 25 -18.15 20.45 51.28
C GLY A 25 -19.23 20.65 50.22
N HIS A 26 -18.87 20.47 48.94
CA HIS A 26 -19.67 20.07 47.78
C HIS A 26 -19.06 20.68 46.49
N PRO A 27 -19.34 20.15 45.30
CA PRO A 27 -19.34 18.76 44.88
C PRO A 27 -18.59 18.66 43.54
N GLY A 28 -17.50 17.92 43.50
CA GLY A 28 -16.71 17.84 42.27
C GLY A 28 -15.77 16.68 42.31
N GLY A 29 -16.27 15.52 42.72
CA GLY A 29 -15.60 14.27 42.43
C GLY A 29 -15.25 14.29 40.96
N TYR A 30 -13.96 14.25 40.67
CA TYR A 30 -13.46 14.02 39.33
C TYR A 30 -14.21 12.80 38.80
N HIS A 31 -15.21 13.04 37.94
CA HIS A 31 -15.54 12.05 36.94
C HIS A 31 -14.31 12.04 36.04
N ARG A 32 -13.28 11.31 36.49
CA ARG A 32 -12.36 10.62 35.61
C ARG A 32 -13.31 9.71 34.83
N GLY A 33 -13.88 10.28 33.77
CA GLY A 33 -14.57 9.53 32.76
C GLY A 33 -13.63 8.38 32.48
N SER A 34 -14.16 7.17 32.65
CA SER A 34 -13.46 5.94 32.37
C SER A 34 -13.17 5.91 30.87
N HIS A 35 -12.25 6.75 30.41
CA HIS A 35 -11.59 6.62 29.13
C HIS A 35 -10.76 5.35 29.29
N GLY A 36 -11.41 4.20 29.05
CA GLY A 36 -10.72 2.94 28.91
C GLY A 36 -9.52 3.19 28.01
N ARG A 37 -8.32 2.89 28.52
CA ARG A 37 -7.07 3.23 27.82
C ARG A 37 -7.17 2.71 26.38
N SER A 38 -7.11 3.62 25.41
CA SER A 38 -7.12 3.24 24.01
C SER A 38 -5.79 2.61 23.64
N TYR A 39 -5.82 1.47 22.96
CA TYR A 39 -4.64 0.83 22.41
C TYR A 39 -4.75 0.74 20.89
N ARG A 40 -3.61 0.53 20.24
CA ARG A 40 -3.47 0.40 18.79
C ARG A 40 -2.88 -0.97 18.48
N TYR A 41 -3.38 -1.61 17.43
CA TYR A 41 -2.84 -2.87 16.94
C TYR A 41 -3.02 -2.97 15.42
N TRP A 42 -2.25 -3.83 14.78
CA TRP A 42 -2.39 -4.09 13.36
C TRP A 42 -3.61 -4.97 13.09
N GLY A 43 -4.49 -4.51 12.20
CA GLY A 43 -5.42 -5.42 11.54
C GLY A 43 -4.68 -6.39 10.61
N SER A 44 -5.39 -7.41 10.14
CA SER A 44 -4.88 -8.33 9.13
C SER A 44 -4.42 -7.60 7.88
N TRP A 45 -3.37 -8.13 7.26
CA TRP A 45 -2.98 -7.71 5.92
C TRP A 45 -4.11 -7.96 4.93
N SER A 46 -4.31 -7.03 4.01
CA SER A 46 -5.11 -7.27 2.81
C SER A 46 -4.48 -8.38 1.98
N SER A 47 -5.27 -8.97 1.09
CA SER A 47 -4.73 -9.71 -0.05
C SER A 47 -3.77 -8.83 -0.86
N TRP A 48 -2.81 -9.47 -1.51
CA TRP A 48 -1.96 -8.79 -2.49
C TRP A 48 -2.82 -8.26 -3.64
N SER A 49 -2.48 -7.07 -4.13
CA SER A 49 -3.05 -6.53 -5.36
C SER A 49 -2.75 -7.43 -6.54
N ARG A 50 -3.43 -7.19 -7.66
CA ARG A 50 -2.97 -7.73 -8.94
C ARG A 50 -1.55 -7.22 -9.22
N CYS A 51 -0.75 -8.06 -9.87
CA CYS A 51 0.57 -7.65 -10.33
C CYS A 51 0.42 -6.57 -11.40
N SER A 52 1.26 -5.53 -11.35
CA SER A 52 1.25 -4.44 -12.33
C SER A 52 1.57 -4.90 -13.77
N ARG A 53 2.23 -6.05 -13.92
CA ARG A 53 2.59 -6.65 -15.21
C ARG A 53 2.30 -8.14 -15.18
N THR A 54 1.92 -8.69 -16.31
CA THR A 54 1.71 -10.14 -16.48
C THR A 54 3.01 -10.91 -16.76
N CYS A 55 4.06 -10.21 -17.20
CA CYS A 55 5.39 -10.75 -17.47
C CYS A 55 6.46 -9.64 -17.38
N GLY A 56 7.73 -10.04 -17.43
CA GLY A 56 8.88 -9.14 -17.46
C GLY A 56 9.16 -8.45 -16.13
N GLY A 57 8.59 -8.94 -15.03
CA GLY A 57 8.69 -8.38 -13.70
C GLY A 57 7.74 -7.21 -13.49
N GLY A 58 6.75 -7.41 -12.63
CA GLY A 58 5.90 -6.36 -12.08
C GLY A 58 6.03 -6.26 -10.56
N THR A 59 5.17 -5.42 -9.98
CA THR A 59 5.07 -5.22 -8.53
C THR A 59 3.62 -5.41 -8.12
N GLN A 60 3.42 -6.01 -6.95
CA GLN A 60 2.13 -6.06 -6.27
C GLN A 60 2.32 -5.53 -4.85
N SER A 61 1.23 -5.04 -4.27
CA SER A 61 1.25 -4.43 -2.95
C SER A 61 0.13 -4.93 -2.07
N ARG A 62 0.30 -4.78 -0.76
CA ARG A 62 -0.74 -5.04 0.23
C ARG A 62 -0.67 -4.00 1.34
N LEU A 63 -1.79 -3.80 2.02
CA LEU A 63 -1.93 -2.84 3.09
C LEU A 63 -2.50 -3.49 4.34
N ARG A 64 -2.21 -2.93 5.50
CA ARG A 64 -2.90 -3.23 6.76
C ARG A 64 -3.26 -1.94 7.47
N ARG A 65 -4.38 -1.95 8.17
CA ARG A 65 -4.87 -0.78 8.90
C ARG A 65 -4.43 -0.84 10.36
N CYS A 66 -4.09 0.32 10.90
CA CYS A 66 -3.87 0.48 12.33
C CYS A 66 -5.23 0.70 13.00
N ILE A 67 -5.66 -0.26 13.81
CA ILE A 67 -6.97 -0.28 14.44
C ILE A 67 -6.85 0.24 15.88
N THR A 68 -7.81 1.08 16.30
CA THR A 68 -7.96 1.47 17.70
C THR A 68 -8.89 0.50 18.41
N GLY A 69 -8.43 -0.07 19.52
CA GLY A 69 -9.29 -0.79 20.45
C GLY A 69 -9.40 -0.05 21.78
N TYR A 70 -10.43 -0.38 22.54
CA TYR A 70 -10.69 0.15 23.89
C TYR A 70 -10.73 -1.00 24.88
N GLY A 71 -10.21 -0.78 26.09
CA GLY A 71 -10.12 -1.80 27.13
C GLY A 71 -8.73 -2.42 27.27
N TYR A 72 -8.63 -3.54 27.99
CA TYR A 72 -7.36 -4.19 28.29
C TYR A 72 -7.01 -5.22 27.21
N HIS A 73 -5.91 -5.01 26.50
CA HIS A 73 -5.43 -5.93 25.46
C HIS A 73 -3.95 -6.23 25.68
N HIS A 74 -3.64 -7.51 25.93
CA HIS A 74 -2.28 -7.99 26.25
C HIS A 74 -1.26 -7.85 25.09
N GLY A 75 -1.67 -7.32 23.94
CA GLY A 75 -0.80 -7.06 22.78
C GLY A 75 -1.03 -5.70 22.13
N GLY A 76 -1.79 -4.82 22.78
CA GLY A 76 -2.03 -3.46 22.29
C GLY A 76 -0.91 -2.51 22.68
N SER A 77 -0.42 -1.69 21.74
CA SER A 77 0.57 -0.65 21.99
C SER A 77 -0.06 0.75 21.90
N ARG A 78 0.67 1.81 22.29
CA ARG A 78 0.17 3.20 22.12
C ARG A 78 0.02 3.60 20.64
N GLY A 79 0.73 2.93 19.74
CA GLY A 79 0.71 3.13 18.29
C GLY A 79 1.06 1.86 17.54
N CYS A 80 0.73 1.77 16.25
CA CYS A 80 1.13 0.63 15.43
C CYS A 80 2.55 0.81 14.91
N TYR A 81 3.50 0.05 15.46
CA TYR A 81 4.90 0.09 15.03
C TYR A 81 5.12 -0.83 13.81
N GLY A 82 5.90 -0.34 12.83
CA GLY A 82 6.18 -1.03 11.58
C GLY A 82 5.41 -0.49 10.37
N ARG A 83 5.53 -1.16 9.23
CA ARG A 83 4.97 -0.67 7.96
C ARG A 83 3.47 -0.97 7.85
N SER A 84 2.68 -0.01 7.36
CA SER A 84 1.28 -0.20 6.96
C SER A 84 1.13 -0.72 5.52
N TYR A 85 2.24 -0.73 4.77
CA TYR A 85 2.29 -1.03 3.34
C TYR A 85 3.48 -1.91 3.02
N GLU A 86 3.28 -2.86 2.12
CA GLU A 86 4.31 -3.78 1.66
C GLU A 86 4.22 -3.96 0.15
N THR A 87 5.38 -4.11 -0.49
CA THR A 87 5.52 -4.40 -1.92
C THR A 87 6.37 -5.64 -2.12
N ARG A 88 6.07 -6.38 -3.18
CA ARG A 88 6.94 -7.47 -3.65
C ARG A 88 6.92 -7.56 -5.18
N ARG A 89 8.00 -8.13 -5.73
CA ARG A 89 8.06 -8.48 -7.15
C ARG A 89 7.09 -9.62 -7.46
N CYS A 90 6.57 -9.61 -8.68
CA CYS A 90 5.71 -10.65 -9.22
C CYS A 90 5.95 -10.80 -10.72
N ASN A 91 5.53 -11.93 -11.30
CA ASN A 91 5.57 -12.19 -12.73
C ASN A 91 6.95 -11.90 -13.37
N THR A 92 8.02 -12.36 -12.71
CA THR A 92 9.42 -12.12 -13.09
C THR A 92 9.90 -12.91 -14.29
N GLY A 93 9.11 -13.88 -14.77
CA GLY A 93 9.37 -14.57 -16.02
C GLY A 93 9.43 -13.59 -17.20
N CYS A 94 10.28 -13.86 -18.18
CA CYS A 94 10.38 -13.01 -19.36
C CYS A 94 9.08 -12.99 -20.18
N CYS A 95 8.85 -11.90 -20.90
CA CYS A 95 7.67 -11.77 -21.76
C CYS A 95 7.85 -12.56 -23.06
N PRO A 96 6.80 -13.27 -23.53
CA PRO A 96 6.80 -13.85 -24.87
C PRO A 96 7.06 -12.78 -25.93
N VAL A 97 8.00 -13.08 -26.83
CA VAL A 97 8.26 -12.28 -28.02
C VAL A 97 8.05 -13.18 -29.22
N ASP A 98 7.02 -12.91 -30.01
CA ASP A 98 6.78 -13.63 -31.26
C ASP A 98 7.86 -13.27 -32.27
N GLY A 99 8.30 -14.26 -33.04
CA GLY A 99 9.35 -14.09 -34.04
C GLY A 99 8.89 -13.28 -35.24
N GLY A 100 9.80 -12.49 -35.79
CA GLY A 100 9.60 -11.76 -37.03
C GLY A 100 10.59 -12.19 -38.11
N TRP A 101 10.13 -12.18 -39.36
CA TRP A 101 10.96 -12.52 -40.50
C TRP A 101 12.09 -11.50 -40.69
N SER A 102 13.30 -12.00 -40.95
CA SER A 102 14.35 -11.18 -41.52
C SER A 102 13.94 -10.67 -42.90
N TYR A 103 14.66 -9.66 -43.40
CA TYR A 103 14.57 -9.38 -44.83
C TYR A 103 15.06 -10.63 -45.59
N TRP A 104 14.48 -10.82 -46.77
CA TRP A 104 14.98 -11.82 -47.70
C TRP A 104 16.41 -11.45 -48.11
N SER A 105 17.26 -12.46 -48.30
CA SER A 105 18.51 -12.32 -49.01
C SER A 105 18.26 -11.85 -50.45
N ASN A 106 19.31 -11.34 -51.09
CA ASN A 106 19.32 -11.24 -52.53
C ASN A 106 19.12 -12.62 -53.17
N TRP A 107 18.57 -12.64 -54.38
CA TRP A 107 18.47 -13.85 -55.19
C TRP A 107 19.87 -14.36 -55.54
N SER A 108 20.08 -15.67 -55.38
CA SER A 108 21.33 -16.32 -55.75
C SER A 108 21.60 -16.18 -57.23
N ARG A 109 22.87 -15.94 -57.60
CA ARG A 109 23.31 -16.06 -58.98
C ARG A 109 23.41 -17.53 -59.35
N THR A 110 23.03 -17.87 -60.55
CA THR A 110 23.03 -19.24 -61.04
C THR A 110 23.77 -19.29 -62.35
N TYR A 111 24.71 -20.21 -62.50
CA TYR A 111 25.53 -20.32 -63.70
C TYR A 111 24.84 -21.17 -64.76
N ARG A 112 24.64 -22.45 -64.44
CA ARG A 112 24.02 -23.45 -65.34
C ARG A 112 22.56 -23.76 -65.02
N SER A 113 22.12 -23.51 -63.78
CA SER A 113 20.70 -23.60 -63.44
C SER A 113 20.01 -22.28 -63.78
N LYS A 114 18.76 -22.31 -64.22
CA LYS A 114 17.92 -21.10 -64.33
C LYS A 114 17.19 -20.80 -63.03
N VAL A 115 17.59 -21.41 -61.92
CA VAL A 115 16.80 -21.52 -60.70
C VAL A 115 17.42 -20.67 -59.60
N GLN A 116 16.92 -19.46 -59.43
CA GLN A 116 17.40 -18.55 -58.39
C GLN A 116 16.72 -18.86 -57.07
N THR A 117 17.48 -18.79 -55.97
CA THR A 117 17.00 -19.02 -54.62
C THR A 117 17.28 -17.80 -53.75
N ARG A 118 16.36 -17.45 -52.85
CA ARG A 118 16.62 -16.52 -51.74
C ARG A 118 16.17 -17.13 -50.42
N THR A 119 16.78 -16.68 -49.32
CA THR A 119 16.49 -17.19 -47.98
C THR A 119 16.15 -16.06 -47.01
N ARG A 120 15.42 -16.39 -45.95
CA ARG A 120 15.17 -15.52 -44.79
C ARG A 120 15.17 -16.37 -43.52
N THR A 121 15.36 -15.73 -42.38
CA THR A 121 15.36 -16.38 -41.06
C THR A 121 14.34 -15.72 -40.13
N CYS A 122 13.82 -16.46 -39.15
CA CYS A 122 12.95 -15.89 -38.13
C CYS A 122 13.81 -15.27 -37.00
N SER A 123 14.31 -14.06 -37.25
CA SER A 123 15.33 -13.42 -36.40
C SER A 123 15.11 -11.93 -36.13
N ARG A 124 14.04 -11.33 -36.65
CA ARG A 124 13.76 -9.89 -36.54
C ARG A 124 12.34 -9.60 -36.03
N PRO A 125 12.06 -9.79 -34.73
CA PRO A 125 12.97 -10.27 -33.68
C PRO A 125 13.07 -11.80 -33.64
N TYR A 126 14.07 -12.33 -32.92
CA TYR A 126 14.13 -13.77 -32.62
C TYR A 126 13.04 -14.13 -31.60
N PRO A 127 12.27 -15.22 -31.79
CA PRO A 127 11.26 -15.62 -30.83
C PRO A 127 11.87 -15.92 -29.46
N ARG A 128 11.25 -15.42 -28.38
CA ARG A 128 11.74 -15.67 -27.01
C ARG A 128 10.58 -16.02 -26.08
N CYS A 129 10.90 -16.75 -25.02
CA CYS A 129 10.02 -16.95 -23.86
C CYS A 129 8.64 -17.50 -24.23
N GLY A 130 8.60 -18.53 -25.08
CA GLY A 130 7.35 -19.14 -25.54
C GLY A 130 6.62 -18.37 -26.64
N GLY A 131 7.21 -17.30 -27.18
CA GLY A 131 6.70 -16.61 -28.36
C GLY A 131 6.71 -17.49 -29.61
N ARG A 132 5.79 -17.21 -30.53
CA ARG A 132 5.55 -18.03 -31.72
C ARG A 132 6.69 -17.92 -32.72
N TYR A 133 7.00 -19.04 -33.38
CA TYR A 133 7.89 -19.03 -34.53
C TYR A 133 7.19 -18.49 -35.79
N CYS A 134 7.95 -17.91 -36.71
CA CYS A 134 7.42 -17.32 -37.93
C CYS A 134 6.75 -18.39 -38.81
N ARG A 135 5.52 -18.12 -39.28
CA ARG A 135 4.82 -18.99 -40.22
C ARG A 135 5.23 -18.69 -41.66
N GLY A 136 5.47 -19.74 -42.44
CA GLY A 136 5.76 -19.67 -43.87
C GLY A 136 7.17 -20.14 -44.25
N PRO A 137 7.51 -20.08 -45.55
CA PRO A 137 8.76 -20.66 -46.05
C PRO A 137 9.99 -19.81 -45.67
N THR A 138 11.10 -20.47 -45.36
CA THR A 138 12.43 -19.85 -45.14
C THR A 138 13.22 -19.70 -46.43
N LYS A 139 12.84 -20.43 -47.49
CA LYS A 139 13.49 -20.43 -48.80
C LYS A 139 12.43 -20.21 -49.87
N GLN A 140 12.74 -19.34 -50.82
CA GLN A 140 11.94 -19.15 -52.01
C GLN A 140 12.80 -19.39 -53.23
N THR A 141 12.19 -19.99 -54.25
CA THR A 141 12.84 -20.31 -55.51
C THR A 141 12.04 -19.71 -56.66
N ARG A 142 12.73 -19.18 -57.67
CA ARG A 142 12.13 -18.69 -58.91
C ARG A 142 12.98 -19.11 -60.11
N TYR A 143 12.35 -19.17 -61.27
CA TYR A 143 13.08 -19.30 -62.53
C TYR A 143 13.50 -17.90 -63.01
N SER A 144 14.72 -17.76 -63.51
CA SER A 144 15.16 -16.55 -64.20
C SER A 144 14.35 -16.45 -65.49
N GLY A 145 13.45 -15.46 -65.56
CA GLY A 145 12.69 -15.16 -66.77
C GLY A 145 13.63 -14.69 -67.88
N TYR A 146 13.35 -15.13 -69.10
CA TYR A 146 13.89 -14.53 -70.31
C TYR A 146 13.17 -13.20 -70.56
N TYR A 147 13.92 -12.14 -70.79
CA TYR A 147 13.45 -10.97 -71.53
C TYR A 147 14.16 -11.00 -72.88
#